data_AF-A0A1L3MST3-F1
#
_entry.id   AF-A0A1L3MST3-F1
#
_cell.length_a   1.000
_cell.length_b   1.000
_cell.length_c   1.000
_cell.angle_alpha   90.00
_cell.angle_beta   90.00
_cell.angle_gamma   90.00
#
_symmetry.space_group_name_H-M   'P 1'
#
loop_
_entity.id
_entity.type
_entity.pdbx_description
1 polymer ?
#
loop_
_entity_poly.entity_id
_entity_poly.type
_entity_poly.pdbx_seq_one_letter_code
_entity_poly.pdbx_strand_id
1 'polypeptide(L)' 'MRVKCVICDKVESIDDELLIAKRLRNRPIHTYMCQDCYNRIEEKTNARIATGKFRLYEDKKTDDSWI' A
#
# COMPACT_ATOMS: atom_id res chain seq x y z
N MET A 1 8.76 4.54 -16.34
CA MET A 1 7.36 4.13 -16.61
C MET A 1 6.36 5.07 -15.96
N ARG A 2 5.28 5.42 -16.70
CA ARG A 2 4.14 6.17 -16.13
C ARG A 2 3.23 5.24 -15.36
N VAL A 3 2.88 5.63 -14.14
CA VAL A 3 1.97 4.88 -13.25
C VAL A 3 0.85 5.78 -12.77
N LYS A 4 -0.30 5.18 -12.46
CA LYS A 4 -1.49 5.88 -11.96
C LYS A 4 -1.76 5.42 -10.53
N CYS A 5 -1.92 6.36 -9.60
CA CYS A 5 -2.32 6.04 -8.23
C CYS A 5 -3.77 5.55 -8.20
N VAL A 6 -4.03 4.45 -7.49
CA VAL A 6 -5.38 3.86 -7.40
C VAL A 6 -6.37 4.63 -6.52
N ILE A 7 -5.90 5.64 -5.79
CA ILE A 7 -6.71 6.37 -4.81
C ILE A 7 -7.10 7.76 -5.31
N CYS A 8 -6.15 8.51 -5.86
CA CYS A 8 -6.35 9.89 -6.30
C CYS A 8 -6.20 10.07 -7.82
N ASP A 9 -5.99 8.98 -8.55
CA ASP A 9 -5.82 8.98 -10.01
C ASP A 9 -4.64 9.81 -10.56
N LYS A 10 -3.78 10.34 -9.68
CA LYS A 10 -2.58 11.09 -10.05
C LYS A 10 -1.65 10.20 -10.90
N VAL A 11 -1.17 10.76 -12.00
CA VAL A 11 -0.21 10.10 -12.89
C VAL A 11 1.19 10.64 -12.61
N GLU A 12 2.10 9.75 -12.26
CA GLU A 12 3.51 10.06 -11.96
C GLU A 12 4.43 9.19 -12.81
N SER A 13 5.67 9.65 -13.00
CA SER A 13 6.71 8.86 -13.65
C SER A 13 7.61 8.24 -12.59
N ILE A 14 7.73 6.92 -12.61
CA ILE A 14 8.69 6.18 -11.79
C ILE A 14 9.84 5.67 -12.66
N ASP A 15 11.01 5.52 -12.06
CA ASP A 15 12.17 4.91 -12.70
C ASP A 15 11.91 3.42 -12.99
N ASP A 16 12.27 3.01 -14.21
CA ASP A 16 12.05 1.68 -14.74
C ASP A 16 12.95 0.62 -14.11
N GLU A 17 14.10 1.02 -13.55
CA GLU A 17 15.05 0.13 -12.91
C GLU A 17 14.65 -0.24 -11.47
N LEU A 18 13.65 0.44 -10.90
CA LEU A 18 13.17 0.15 -9.56
C LEU A 18 12.44 -1.20 -9.49
N LEU A 19 12.61 -1.88 -8.35
CA LEU A 19 11.92 -3.15 -8.09
C LEU A 19 10.39 -3.00 -8.16
N ILE A 20 9.85 -1.87 -7.71
CA ILE A 20 8.41 -1.59 -7.79
C ILE A 20 7.94 -1.50 -9.25
N ALA A 21 8.73 -0.90 -10.13
CA ALA A 21 8.41 -0.81 -11.55
C ALA A 21 8.40 -2.21 -12.19
N LYS A 22 9.39 -3.06 -11.86
CA LYS A 22 9.42 -4.46 -12.30
C LYS A 22 8.21 -5.26 -11.79
N ARG A 23 7.80 -5.06 -10.54
CA ARG A 23 6.61 -5.71 -9.95
C ARG A 23 5.33 -5.32 -10.67
N LEU A 24 5.12 -4.03 -10.91
CA LEU A 24 3.92 -3.52 -11.59
C LEU A 24 3.81 -4.01 -13.04
N ARG A 25 4.94 -4.10 -13.77
CA ARG A 25 4.94 -4.63 -15.15
C ARG A 25 4.63 -6.14 -15.20
N ASN A 26 5.20 -6.91 -14.27
CA ASN A 26 5.19 -8.37 -14.36
C ASN A 26 3.96 -9.02 -13.70
N ARG A 27 3.22 -8.31 -12.83
CA ARG A 27 2.01 -8.83 -12.19
C ARG A 27 0.90 -7.77 -12.16
N PRO A 28 -0.20 -7.97 -12.91
CA PRO A 28 -1.34 -7.04 -12.98
C PRO A 28 -2.08 -6.81 -11.64
N ILE A 29 -1.85 -7.69 -10.65
CA ILE A 29 -2.45 -7.59 -9.32
C ILE A 29 -1.82 -6.45 -8.51
N HIS A 30 -0.56 -6.10 -8.79
CA HIS A 30 0.11 -5.03 -8.05
C HIS A 30 -0.42 -3.68 -8.50
N THR A 31 -0.93 -2.93 -7.54
CA THR A 31 -1.39 -1.56 -7.71
C THR A 31 -0.34 -0.57 -7.21
N TYR A 32 -0.40 0.65 -7.74
CA TYR A 32 0.48 1.72 -7.32
C TYR A 32 -0.28 2.73 -6.44
N MET A 33 0.37 3.18 -5.37
CA MET A 33 -0.12 4.25 -4.51
C MET A 33 0.96 5.34 -4.43
N CYS A 34 0.58 6.59 -4.71
CA CYS A 34 1.51 7.70 -4.61
C CYS A 34 1.84 8.01 -3.14
N GLN A 35 2.98 8.67 -2.92
CA GLN A 35 3.46 8.99 -1.57
C GLN A 35 2.47 9.91 -0.82
N ASP A 36 1.83 10.85 -1.52
CA ASP A 36 0.82 11.74 -0.92
C ASP A 36 -0.34 10.94 -0.31
N CYS A 37 -0.82 9.91 -1.03
CA CYS A 37 -1.90 9.07 -0.54
C CYS A 37 -1.45 8.16 0.59
N TYR A 38 -0.22 7.66 0.55
CA TYR A 38 0.38 6.89 1.63
C TYR A 38 0.40 7.72 2.92
N ASN A 39 1.01 8.91 2.88
CA ASN A 39 1.14 9.81 4.03
C ASN A 39 -0.25 10.21 4.58
N ARG A 40 -1.21 10.52 3.69
CA ARG A 40 -2.59 10.85 4.09
C ARG A 40 -3.29 9.71 4.83
N ILE A 41 -3.06 8.46 4.42
CA ILE A 41 -3.63 7.29 5.10
C ILE A 41 -2.93 7.06 6.43
N GLU A 42 -1.61 7.18 6.46
CA GLU A 42 -0.79 7.05 7.66
C GLU A 42 -1.25 8.02 8.76
N GLU A 43 -1.34 9.32 8.46
CA GLU A 43 -1.78 10.34 9.40
C GLU A 43 -3.17 10.04 9.99
N LYS A 44 -4.13 9.69 9.13
CA LYS A 44 -5.50 9.35 9.55
C LYS A 44 -5.54 8.07 10.39
N THR A 45 -4.68 7.11 10.09
CA THR A 45 -4.58 5.85 10.83
C THR A 45 -4.01 6.11 12.21
N ASN A 46 -2.93 6.89 12.31
CA ASN A 46 -2.33 7.29 13.57
C ASN A 46 -3.31 8.10 14.44
N ALA A 47 -4.07 9.03 13.85
CA ALA A 47 -5.11 9.77 14.56
C ALA A 47 -6.20 8.84 15.11
N ARG A 48 -6.63 7.82 14.35
CA ARG A 48 -7.60 6.82 14.82
C ARG A 48 -7.04 5.95 15.95
N ILE A 49 -5.78 5.53 15.84
CA ILE A 49 -5.09 4.76 16.89
C ILE A 49 -5.05 5.56 18.19
N ALA A 50 -4.72 6.85 18.11
CA ALA A 50 -4.67 7.75 19.27
C ALA A 50 -6.03 7.89 20.00
N THR A 51 -7.16 7.63 19.34
CA THR A 51 -8.48 7.65 20.00
C THR A 51 -8.72 6.49 20.96
N GLY A 52 -7.88 5.45 20.94
CA GLY A 52 -8.05 4.24 21.76
C GLY A 52 -9.24 3.34 21.35
N LYS A 53 -10.02 3.73 20.33
CA LYS A 53 -11.15 2.94 19.79
C LYS A 53 -10.79 2.17 18.52
N PHE A 54 -9.54 2.25 18.06
CA PHE A 54 -9.07 1.54 16.87
C PHE A 54 -9.03 0.04 17.14
N ARG A 55 -9.74 -0.74 16.31
CA ARG A 55 -9.74 -2.20 16.36
C ARG A 55 -9.17 -2.71 15.04
N LEU A 56 -8.10 -3.50 15.12
CA LEU A 56 -7.60 -4.24 13.99
C LEU A 56 -8.31 -5.60 13.97
N TYR A 57 -9.04 -5.87 12.90
CA TYR A 57 -9.68 -7.15 12.68
C TYR A 57 -8.70 -8.03 11.90
N GLU A 58 -7.75 -8.64 12.60
CA GLU A 58 -6.86 -9.63 12.00
C GLU A 58 -7.51 -11.01 12.08
N ASP A 59 -7.40 -11.78 10.99
CA ASP A 59 -7.66 -13.21 11.04
C ASP A 59 -6.63 -13.86 11.97
N LYS A 60 -7.08 -14.82 12.80
CA LYS A 60 -6.15 -15.58 13.65
C LYS A 60 -5.13 -16.25 12.74
N LYS A 61 -3.85 -15.93 12.90
CA LYS A 61 -2.78 -16.71 12.29
C LYS A 61 -2.88 -18.13 12.85
N THR A 62 -3.31 -19.08 12.03
CA THR A 62 -3.05 -20.48 12.29
C THR A 62 -1.53 -20.64 12.25
N ASP A 63 -0.96 -21.10 13.36
CA ASP A 63 0.44 -21.48 13.43
C ASP A 63 0.63 -22.73 12.55
N ASP A 64 0.79 -22.52 11.24
CA ASP A 64 1.29 -23.57 10.36
C ASP A 64 2.78 -23.75 10.68
N SER A 65 3.04 -24.48 11.75
CA SER A 65 4.33 -25.03 12.20
C SER A 65 4.93 -26.03 11.17
N TRP A 66 4.66 -25.86 9.87
CA TRP A 66 5.08 -26.77 8.80
C TRP A 66 5.48 -26.00 7.54
N ILE A 67 6.45 -25.08 7.65
CA ILE A 67 7.33 -24.66 6.54
C ILE A 67 8.78 -24.76 7.03
#